data_AF-A0A933HA84-F1
#
_entry.id   AF-A0A933HA84-F1
#
_cell.length_a   1.000
_cell.length_b   1.000
_cell.length_c   1.000
_cell.angle_alpha   90.00
_cell.angle_beta   90.00
_cell.angle_gamma   90.00
#
_symmetry.space_group_name_H-M   'P 1'
#
loop_
_entity.id
_entity.type
_entity.pdbx_description
1 polymer ?
#
loop_
_entity_poly.entity_id
_entity_poly.type
_entity_poly.pdbx_seq_one_letter_code
_entity_poly.pdbx_strand_id
1 'polypeptide(L)'
;MNKLIYWLSKPWFFIIVFVFLLTPSVKITNAIESGADFLNTTIGARPSAMGNASVALSNDINAVQTNPAGLAYLNTRQFGAMRSRQYFDATQDFIGFAFPTKNIGTLALSITRLAHEKIEGRTSLRQTTQGFTASDQTINL
;
A
#
# COMPACT_ATOMS: atom_id res chain seq x y z
N MET A 1 -26.19 -45.55 16.63
CA MET A 1 -25.76 -44.13 16.78
C MET A 1 -24.33 -44.03 16.27
N ASN A 2 -24.11 -43.28 15.19
CA ASN A 2 -22.93 -43.43 14.34
C ASN A 2 -21.65 -42.99 15.05
N LYS A 3 -20.60 -43.85 15.02
CA LYS A 3 -19.27 -43.60 15.61
C LYS A 3 -18.66 -42.26 15.18
N LEU A 4 -19.05 -41.74 14.01
CA LEU A 4 -18.68 -40.44 13.47
C LEU A 4 -19.08 -39.26 14.38
N ILE A 5 -20.32 -39.24 14.86
CA ILE A 5 -20.86 -38.16 15.70
C ILE A 5 -20.16 -38.14 17.06
N TYR A 6 -19.81 -39.32 17.57
CA TYR A 6 -19.07 -39.48 18.82
C TYR A 6 -17.62 -38.97 18.74
N TRP A 7 -16.98 -39.02 17.56
CA TRP A 7 -15.62 -38.50 17.39
C TRP A 7 -15.59 -36.98 17.21
N LEU A 8 -16.60 -36.41 16.53
CA LEU A 8 -16.75 -34.97 16.30
C LEU A 8 -17.08 -34.17 17.57
N SER A 9 -17.74 -34.77 18.56
CA SER A 9 -18.12 -34.06 19.80
C SER A 9 -16.98 -33.92 20.81
N LYS A 10 -15.79 -34.48 20.53
CA LYS A 10 -14.68 -34.47 21.48
C LYS A 10 -13.89 -33.17 21.44
N PRO A 11 -13.44 -32.67 22.59
CA PRO A 11 -12.75 -31.37 22.67
C PRO A 11 -11.45 -31.34 21.86
N TRP A 12 -10.75 -32.48 21.73
CA TRP A 12 -9.54 -32.56 20.91
C TRP A 12 -9.79 -32.30 19.43
N PHE A 13 -10.98 -32.62 18.92
CA PHE A 13 -11.31 -32.42 17.52
C PHE A 13 -11.36 -30.92 17.20
N PHE A 14 -12.01 -30.15 18.08
CA PHE A 14 -12.03 -28.69 17.97
C PHE A 14 -10.65 -28.05 18.11
N ILE A 15 -9.77 -28.59 18.97
CA ILE A 15 -8.38 -28.11 19.09
C ILE A 15 -7.61 -28.36 17.79
N ILE A 16 -7.75 -29.54 17.18
CA ILE A 16 -7.07 -29.86 15.91
C ILE A 16 -7.59 -28.96 14.78
N VAL A 17 -8.90 -28.72 14.70
CA VAL A 17 -9.49 -27.80 13.72
C VAL A 17 -9.00 -26.37 13.94
N PHE A 18 -8.90 -25.93 15.20
CA PHE A 18 -8.40 -24.59 15.54
C PHE A 18 -6.92 -24.42 15.18
N VAL A 19 -6.08 -25.42 15.46
CA VAL A 19 -4.67 -25.42 15.07
C VAL A 19 -4.54 -25.42 13.55
N PHE A 20 -5.35 -26.21 12.84
CA PHE A 20 -5.37 -26.24 11.37
C PHE A 20 -5.78 -24.88 10.76
N LEU A 21 -6.76 -24.19 11.36
CA LEU A 21 -7.18 -22.84 10.94
C LEU A 21 -6.12 -21.77 11.23
N LEU A 22 -5.29 -21.96 12.26
CA LEU A 22 -4.24 -21.03 12.65
C LEU A 22 -2.91 -21.27 11.94
N THR A 23 -2.69 -22.42 11.29
CA THR A 23 -1.52 -22.64 10.45
C THR A 23 -1.63 -21.82 9.17
N PRO A 24 -0.84 -20.74 8.98
CA PRO A 24 -0.86 -20.00 7.73
C PRO A 24 -0.36 -20.88 6.59
N SER A 25 -1.08 -20.85 5.46
CA SER A 25 -0.66 -21.57 4.26
C SER A 25 0.66 -20.97 3.73
N VAL A 26 1.69 -21.80 3.59
CA VAL A 26 3.06 -21.43 3.16
C VAL A 26 3.08 -20.68 1.82
N LYS A 27 2.03 -20.84 0.99
CA LYS A 27 1.92 -20.16 -0.31
C LYS A 27 1.55 -18.67 -0.22
N ILE A 28 1.07 -18.18 0.92
CA ILE A 28 0.67 -16.78 1.09
C ILE A 28 1.92 -15.88 1.22
N THR A 29 2.99 -16.36 1.85
CA THR A 29 4.20 -15.55 2.12
C THR A 29 4.88 -15.05 0.84
N ASN A 30 4.94 -15.86 -0.23
CA ASN A 30 5.58 -15.46 -1.48
C ASN A 30 4.78 -14.42 -2.27
N ALA A 31 3.48 -14.24 -1.99
CA ALA A 31 2.66 -13.22 -2.64
C ALA A 31 2.83 -11.83 -2.00
N ILE A 32 3.48 -11.75 -0.84
CA ILE A 32 3.69 -10.51 -0.08
C ILE A 32 4.99 -9.81 -0.51
N GLU A 33 5.94 -10.52 -1.12
CA GLU A 33 7.18 -9.94 -1.65
C GLU A 33 6.93 -9.19 -2.97
N SER A 34 6.25 -8.06 -2.85
CA SER A 34 6.22 -7.02 -3.88
C SER A 34 7.53 -6.21 -3.77
N GLY A 35 8.32 -6.17 -4.85
CA GLY A 35 9.51 -5.30 -4.92
C GLY A 35 9.21 -3.80 -4.85
N ALA A 36 7.93 -3.41 -4.79
CA ALA A 36 7.47 -2.03 -4.73
C ALA A 36 6.37 -1.85 -3.67
N ASP A 37 6.66 -2.25 -2.44
CA ASP A 37 5.71 -2.17 -1.30
C ASP A 37 5.24 -0.72 -1.00
N PHE A 38 6.01 0.28 -1.44
CA PHE A 38 5.62 1.69 -1.35
C PHE A 38 4.34 2.04 -2.13
N LEU A 39 3.98 1.27 -3.17
CA LEU A 39 2.71 1.42 -3.89
C LEU A 39 1.50 1.05 -3.05
N ASN A 40 1.69 0.17 -2.07
CA ASN A 40 0.64 -0.23 -1.12
C ASN A 40 0.36 0.87 -0.09
N THR A 41 1.30 1.80 0.09
CA THR A 41 1.10 2.97 0.94
C THR A 41 0.23 3.98 0.21
N THR A 42 -0.92 4.27 0.81
CA THR A 42 -1.92 5.18 0.23
C THR A 42 -1.42 6.62 0.20
N ILE A 43 -1.69 7.26 -0.94
CA ILE A 43 -1.42 8.67 -1.17
C ILE A 43 -2.67 9.51 -0.88
N GLY A 44 -2.46 10.65 -0.26
CA GLY A 44 -3.46 11.66 0.06
C GLY A 44 -3.88 11.60 1.53
N ALA A 45 -3.88 12.77 2.19
CA ALA A 45 -4.24 12.86 3.61
C ALA A 45 -5.67 12.36 3.91
N ARG A 46 -6.62 12.59 3.00
CA ARG A 46 -8.01 12.15 3.14
C ARG A 46 -8.14 10.62 3.03
N PRO A 47 -7.63 9.95 1.97
CA PRO A 47 -7.53 8.50 1.92
C PRO A 47 -6.81 7.87 3.12
N SER A 48 -5.68 8.44 3.56
CA SER A 48 -4.94 7.94 4.71
C SER A 48 -5.75 8.04 6.02
N ALA A 49 -6.49 9.14 6.24
CA ALA A 49 -7.36 9.31 7.41
C ALA A 49 -8.55 8.33 7.43
N MET A 50 -8.96 7.81 6.27
CA MET A 50 -10.00 6.79 6.14
C MET A 50 -9.48 5.37 6.34
N GLY A 51 -8.24 5.18 6.80
CA GLY A 51 -7.63 3.86 6.94
C GLY A 51 -7.39 3.19 5.60
N ASN A 52 -6.99 3.97 4.58
CA ASN A 52 -6.73 3.52 3.21
C ASN A 52 -7.98 3.01 2.46
N ALA A 53 -9.17 3.25 2.98
CA ALA A 53 -10.44 2.84 2.39
C ALA A 53 -11.08 3.94 1.53
N SER A 54 -10.44 4.34 0.42
CA SER A 54 -10.91 5.45 -0.43
C SER A 54 -11.49 5.04 -1.80
N VAL A 55 -11.48 3.74 -2.14
CA VAL A 55 -11.87 3.22 -3.48
C VAL A 55 -13.27 3.66 -3.94
N ALA A 56 -14.21 3.79 -2.99
CA ALA A 56 -15.60 4.19 -3.26
C ALA A 56 -15.82 5.72 -3.30
N LEU A 57 -14.88 6.52 -2.79
CA LEU A 57 -14.95 7.98 -2.66
C LEU A 57 -13.76 8.64 -3.39
N SER A 58 -13.54 8.24 -4.64
CA SER A 58 -12.43 8.65 -5.50
C SER A 58 -12.80 9.86 -6.37
N ASN A 59 -13.10 10.99 -5.73
CA ASN A 59 -13.59 12.21 -6.39
C ASN A 59 -12.52 13.30 -6.53
N ASP A 60 -11.25 12.95 -6.36
CA ASP A 60 -10.11 13.86 -6.40
C ASP A 60 -8.89 13.24 -7.09
N ILE A 61 -7.81 14.01 -7.21
CA ILE A 61 -6.54 13.57 -7.82
C ILE A 61 -5.94 12.30 -7.17
N ASN A 62 -6.28 11.98 -5.92
CA ASN A 62 -5.77 10.76 -5.27
C ASN A 62 -6.38 9.48 -5.89
N ALA A 63 -7.48 9.61 -6.64
CA ALA A 63 -8.10 8.53 -7.40
C ALA A 63 -7.13 7.85 -8.39
N VAL A 64 -6.08 8.53 -8.84
CA VAL A 64 -5.06 7.96 -9.75
C VAL A 64 -4.45 6.68 -9.17
N GLN A 65 -4.24 6.59 -7.85
CA GLN A 65 -3.66 5.40 -7.21
C GLN A 65 -4.73 4.41 -6.74
N THR A 66 -5.90 4.91 -6.30
CA THR A 66 -6.89 4.07 -5.60
C THR A 66 -7.96 3.51 -6.54
N ASN A 67 -8.40 4.30 -7.53
CA ASN A 67 -9.42 3.92 -8.51
C ASN A 67 -9.41 4.88 -9.71
N PRO A 68 -8.67 4.56 -10.80
CA PRO A 68 -8.60 5.40 -12.00
C PRO A 68 -9.97 5.66 -12.65
N ALA A 69 -10.94 4.75 -12.51
CA ALA A 69 -12.29 4.95 -13.03
C ALA A 69 -13.02 6.12 -12.33
N GLY A 70 -12.66 6.40 -11.07
CA GLY A 70 -13.17 7.55 -10.32
C GLY A 70 -12.80 8.89 -10.96
N LEU A 71 -11.69 8.95 -11.71
CA LEU A 71 -11.24 10.17 -12.38
C LEU A 71 -12.24 10.65 -13.43
N ALA A 72 -13.03 9.76 -14.04
CA ALA A 72 -14.05 10.14 -15.02
C ALA A 72 -15.14 11.05 -14.43
N TYR A 73 -15.32 11.05 -13.11
CA TYR A 73 -16.28 11.91 -12.41
C TYR A 73 -15.73 13.29 -12.03
N LEU A 74 -14.45 13.57 -12.32
CA LEU A 74 -13.87 14.90 -12.11
C LEU A 74 -14.45 15.91 -13.10
N ASN A 75 -15.12 16.93 -12.57
CA ASN A 75 -15.67 18.03 -13.38
C ASN A 75 -14.71 19.22 -13.53
N THR A 76 -13.65 19.27 -12.72
CA THR A 76 -12.72 20.40 -12.65
C THR A 76 -11.27 19.93 -12.74
N ARG A 77 -10.39 20.80 -13.23
CA ARG A 77 -8.94 20.56 -13.21
C ARG A 77 -8.50 20.54 -11.75
N GLN A 78 -7.75 19.51 -11.38
CA GLN A 78 -7.24 19.37 -10.03
C GLN A 78 -5.75 19.18 -10.02
N PHE A 79 -5.11 19.79 -9.03
CA PHE A 79 -3.71 19.63 -8.71
C PHE A 79 -3.61 19.24 -7.25
N GLY A 80 -2.75 18.29 -6.94
CA GLY A 80 -2.47 17.91 -5.56
C GLY A 80 -1.01 17.56 -5.37
N ALA A 81 -0.51 17.89 -4.20
CA ALA A 81 0.80 17.46 -3.74
C ALA A 81 0.67 16.95 -2.30
N MET A 82 1.44 15.92 -1.96
CA MET A 82 1.52 15.37 -0.61
C MET A 82 2.98 15.11 -0.27
N ARG A 83 3.33 15.36 1.00
CA ARG A 83 4.54 14.84 1.64
C ARG A 83 4.13 14.17 2.94
N SER A 84 4.54 12.92 3.14
CA SER A 84 4.31 12.16 4.37
C SER A 84 5.62 11.57 4.87
N ARG A 85 5.86 11.66 6.19
CA ARG A 85 6.97 10.96 6.84
C ARG A 85 6.48 9.58 7.27
N GLN A 86 7.11 8.56 6.71
CA GLN A 86 6.83 7.16 6.99
C GLN A 86 7.78 6.63 8.07
N TYR A 87 7.53 5.41 8.53
CA TYR A 87 8.39 4.73 9.47
C TYR A 87 9.80 4.50 8.88
N PHE A 88 10.82 4.36 9.75
CA PHE A 88 12.22 4.15 9.36
C PHE A 88 12.86 5.29 8.53
N ASP A 89 12.53 6.54 8.88
CA ASP A 89 13.05 7.76 8.23
C ASP A 89 12.87 7.78 6.71
N ALA A 90 11.81 7.13 6.25
CA ALA A 90 11.35 7.22 4.87
C ALA A 90 10.45 8.44 4.69
N THR A 91 10.58 9.11 3.56
CA THR A 91 9.73 10.21 3.14
C THR A 91 9.05 9.83 1.83
N GLN A 92 7.73 9.96 1.81
CA GLN A 92 6.91 9.71 0.64
C GLN A 92 6.39 11.04 0.09
N ASP A 93 6.75 11.34 -1.15
CA ASP A 93 6.33 12.53 -1.88
C ASP A 93 5.41 12.13 -3.03
N PHE A 94 4.36 12.90 -3.24
CA PHE A 94 3.43 12.73 -4.35
C PHE A 94 3.09 14.06 -4.97
N ILE A 95 3.00 14.08 -6.30
CA ILE A 95 2.48 15.19 -7.08
C ILE A 95 1.58 14.62 -8.18
N GLY A 96 0.37 15.16 -8.32
CA GLY A 96 -0.59 14.75 -9.32
C GLY A 96 -1.31 15.92 -9.97
N PHE A 97 -1.64 15.76 -11.23
CA PHE A 97 -2.43 16.69 -12.02
C PHE A 97 -3.51 15.95 -12.81
N ALA A 98 -4.76 16.40 -12.73
CA ALA A 98 -5.88 15.85 -13.47
C ALA A 98 -6.53 16.92 -14.35
N PHE A 99 -6.76 16.54 -15.61
CA PHE A 99 -7.35 17.36 -16.64
C PHE A 99 -8.59 16.67 -17.23
N PRO A 100 -9.81 17.06 -16.79
CA PRO A 100 -11.03 16.52 -17.36
C PRO A 100 -11.29 17.09 -18.76
N THR A 101 -11.53 16.21 -19.72
CA THR A 101 -11.85 16.52 -21.11
C THR A 101 -13.27 16.06 -21.44
N LYS A 102 -14.13 16.98 -21.91
CA LYS A 102 -15.57 16.72 -22.10
C LYS A 102 -15.93 15.52 -22.99
N ASN A 103 -15.05 15.10 -23.91
CA ASN A 103 -15.37 14.09 -24.92
C ASN A 103 -14.58 12.76 -24.78
N ILE A 104 -13.52 12.73 -23.97
CA ILE A 104 -12.56 11.60 -23.92
C ILE A 104 -12.43 11.05 -22.49
N GLY A 105 -13.00 11.75 -21.50
CA GLY A 105 -12.84 11.45 -20.07
C GLY A 105 -11.78 12.32 -19.42
N THR A 106 -11.22 11.87 -18.31
CA THR A 106 -10.22 12.62 -17.54
C THR A 106 -8.85 12.01 -17.72
N LEU A 107 -7.90 12.84 -18.14
CA LEU A 107 -6.48 12.46 -18.18
C LEU A 107 -5.85 12.86 -16.85
N ALA A 108 -5.06 11.99 -16.24
CA ALA A 108 -4.38 12.32 -15.00
C ALA A 108 -2.94 11.82 -15.01
N LEU A 109 -2.02 12.65 -14.57
CA LEU A 109 -0.61 12.33 -14.47
C LEU A 109 -0.23 12.42 -13.00
N SER A 110 0.49 11.44 -12.49
CA SER A 110 1.04 11.53 -11.14
C SER A 110 2.41 10.91 -11.02
N ILE A 111 3.20 11.47 -10.11
CA ILE A 111 4.54 11.01 -9.77
C ILE A 111 4.56 10.78 -8.27
N THR A 112 4.99 9.59 -7.87
CA THR A 112 5.18 9.22 -6.47
C THR A 112 6.63 8.86 -6.26
N ARG A 113 7.23 9.37 -5.20
CA ARG A 113 8.60 9.07 -4.79
C ARG A 113 8.62 8.60 -3.35
N LEU A 114 9.31 7.51 -3.09
CA LEU A 114 9.74 7.12 -1.75
C LEU A 114 11.26 7.34 -1.66
N ALA A 115 11.74 7.96 -0.59
CA ALA A 115 13.16 8.15 -0.35
C ALA A 115 13.47 7.93 1.13
N HIS A 116 14.57 7.26 1.44
CA HIS A 116 15.09 7.14 2.80
C HIS A 116 16.12 8.23 3.07
N GLU A 117 16.15 8.72 4.31
CA GLU A 117 17.28 9.51 4.81
C GLU A 117 18.56 8.65 4.84
N LYS A 118 19.72 9.30 4.99
CA LYS A 118 21.02 8.64 4.89
C LYS A 118 21.16 7.59 6.00
N ILE A 119 21.33 6.34 5.62
CA ILE A 119 21.59 5.23 6.53
C ILE A 119 23.10 5.18 6.80
N GLU A 120 23.51 5.39 8.05
CA GLU A 120 24.92 5.30 8.43
C GLU A 120 25.40 3.84 8.44
N GLY A 121 26.38 3.53 7.61
CA GLY A 121 27.09 2.25 7.69
C GLY A 121 28.09 2.25 8.84
N ARG A 122 28.16 1.16 9.62
CA ARG A 122 29.22 0.95 10.61
C ARG A 122 29.89 -0.40 10.40
N THR A 123 31.22 -0.43 10.48
CA THR A 123 31.98 -1.69 10.44
C THR A 123 31.95 -2.39 11.81
N SER A 124 32.38 -3.66 11.90
CA SER A 124 32.44 -4.43 13.16
C SER A 124 33.26 -3.74 14.27
N LEU A 125 34.19 -2.86 13.89
CA LEU A 125 35.01 -2.01 14.75
C LEU A 125 34.36 -0.65 15.11
N ARG A 126 33.04 -0.50 14.89
CA ARG A 126 32.26 0.73 15.14
C ARG A 126 32.70 2.00 14.38
N GLN A 127 33.59 1.88 13.39
CA GLN A 127 33.97 2.98 12.51
C GLN A 127 32.82 3.30 11.54
N THR A 128 32.54 4.59 11.34
CA THR A 128 31.54 5.08 10.38
C THR A 128 32.06 4.91 8.95
N THR A 129 31.35 4.13 8.16
CA THR A 129 31.55 4.00 6.70
C THR A 129 30.74 5.08 5.98
N GLN A 130 31.01 5.35 4.70
CA GLN A 130 30.10 6.15 3.88
C GLN A 130 28.68 5.56 3.97
N GLY A 131 27.71 6.41 4.33
CA GLY A 131 26.31 6.00 4.44
C GLY A 131 25.66 5.75 3.09
N PHE A 132 24.57 5.00 3.09
CA PHE A 132 23.79 4.65 1.89
C PHE A 132 22.49 5.45 1.86
N THR A 133 21.98 5.73 0.67
CA THR A 133 20.67 6.37 0.44
C THR A 133 19.91 5.52 -0.56
N ALA A 134 18.63 5.28 -0.31
CA ALA A 134 17.75 4.53 -1.20
C ALA A 134 16.55 5.39 -1.60
N SER A 135 16.11 5.32 -2.86
CA SER A 135 14.91 6.02 -3.32
C SER A 135 14.30 5.29 -4.51
N ASP A 136 12.98 5.14 -4.47
CA ASP A 136 12.16 4.55 -5.53
C ASP A 136 11.15 5.57 -6.05
N GLN A 137 10.80 5.49 -7.34
CA GLN A 137 9.89 6.41 -8.01
C GLN A 137 8.94 5.67 -8.96
N THR A 138 7.70 6.15 -9.03
CA THR A 138 6.65 5.66 -9.93
C THR A 138 6.00 6.84 -10.65
N ILE A 139 5.60 6.60 -11.91
CA ILE A 139 4.79 7.51 -12.71
C ILE A 139 3.51 6.79 -13.12
N ASN A 140 2.36 7.41 -12.90
CA ASN A 140 1.05 6.93 -13.34
C ASN A 140 0.44 7.91 -14.35
N LEU A 141 -0.25 7.38 -15.36
CA LEU A 141 -0.87 8.11 -16.49
C LEU A 141 -2.36 7.76 -16.63
#